data_AF-A0A965VF88-F1
#
_entry.id   AF-A0A965VF88-F1
#
_cell.length_a   1.000
_cell.length_b   1.000
_cell.length_c   1.000
_cell.angle_alpha   90.00
_cell.angle_beta   90.00
_cell.angle_gamma   90.00
#
_symmetry.space_group_name_H-M   'P 1'
#
loop_
_entity.id
_entity.type
_entity.pdbx_description
1 polymer ?
#
loop_
_entity_poly.entity_id
_entity_poly.type
_entity_poly.pdbx_seq_one_letter_code
_entity_poly.pdbx_strand_id
1 'polypeptide(L)'
;MVPLASRAGDPRLTMVLQGLATGDLSQKVAQAATWHIASGLTWDQLAAETIKHSGGDRDVAFFTPEELDAARIVVEIATRRQSETQPTVKAGESAVSESGAGNS
;
A
#
# COMPACT_ATOMS: atom_id res chain seq x y z
N MET A 1 16.68 -20.44 -8.48
CA MET A 1 16.49 -19.91 -7.11
C MET A 1 16.44 -18.40 -7.21
N VAL A 2 15.26 -17.80 -7.10
CA VAL A 2 15.11 -16.33 -7.18
C VAL A 2 15.56 -15.74 -5.84
N PRO A 3 16.41 -14.69 -5.82
CA PRO A 3 16.84 -14.09 -4.57
C PRO A 3 15.66 -13.45 -3.85
N LEU A 4 15.46 -13.83 -2.58
CA LEU A 4 14.41 -13.28 -1.70
C LEU A 4 14.53 -11.76 -1.49
N ALA A 5 15.71 -11.18 -1.78
CA ALA A 5 15.96 -9.75 -1.73
C ALA A 5 15.09 -8.91 -2.67
N SER A 6 14.58 -9.48 -3.77
CA SER A 6 13.69 -8.76 -4.70
C SER A 6 12.25 -8.63 -4.20
N ARG A 7 11.85 -9.38 -3.15
CA ARG A 7 10.48 -9.35 -2.61
C ARG A 7 10.37 -8.68 -1.23
N ALA A 8 11.50 -8.36 -0.61
CA ALA A 8 11.59 -7.84 0.76
C ALA A 8 11.58 -6.30 0.86
N GLY A 9 11.26 -5.57 -0.21
CA GLY A 9 11.52 -4.14 -0.27
C GLY A 9 10.38 -3.27 -0.76
N ASP A 10 9.12 -3.70 -0.70
CA ASP A 10 8.02 -2.76 -0.97
C ASP A 10 7.75 -1.94 0.31
N PRO A 11 8.13 -0.66 0.35
CA PRO A 11 7.85 0.20 1.49
C PRO A 11 6.35 0.38 1.78
N ARG A 12 5.45 0.03 0.85
CA ARG A 12 4.01 -0.06 1.14
C ARG A 12 3.72 -1.21 2.11
N LEU A 13 4.38 -2.36 1.95
CA LEU A 13 4.29 -3.49 2.88
C LEU A 13 4.83 -3.12 4.26
N THR A 14 5.94 -2.39 4.33
CA THR A 14 6.50 -1.90 5.60
C THR A 14 5.49 -1.04 6.35
N MET A 15 4.77 -0.15 5.67
CA MET A 15 3.76 0.71 6.29
C MET A 15 2.57 -0.08 6.83
N VAL A 16 2.08 -1.06 6.07
CA VAL A 16 1.00 -1.96 6.50
C VAL A 16 1.42 -2.75 7.75
N LEU A 17 2.61 -3.34 7.72
CA LEU A 17 3.16 -4.12 8.84
C LEU A 17 3.40 -3.25 10.08
N GLN A 18 3.82 -2.01 9.90
CA GLN A 18 4.01 -1.09 11.01
C GLN A 18 2.67 -0.71 11.66
N GLY A 19 1.63 -0.41 10.88
CA GLY A 19 0.29 -0.15 11.42
C GLY A 19 -0.31 -1.36 12.13
N LEU A 20 0.00 -2.58 11.68
CA LEU A 20 -0.36 -3.79 12.41
C LEU A 20 0.40 -3.91 13.74
N ALA A 21 1.70 -3.62 13.74
CA ALA A 21 2.55 -3.72 14.92
C ALA A 21 2.20 -2.68 16.01
N THR A 22 1.72 -1.49 15.62
CA THR A 22 1.26 -0.46 16.55
C THR A 22 -0.17 -0.71 17.05
N GLY A 23 -0.91 -1.61 16.41
CA GLY A 23 -2.32 -1.87 16.71
C GLY A 23 -3.29 -0.89 16.05
N ASP A 24 -2.81 0.02 15.19
CA ASP A 24 -3.65 0.94 14.41
C ASP A 24 -4.45 0.22 13.32
N LEU A 25 -3.95 -0.93 12.85
CA LEU A 25 -4.62 -1.78 11.87
C LEU A 25 -4.99 -3.14 12.46
N SER A 26 -6.20 -3.59 12.15
CA SER A 26 -6.59 -4.97 12.45
C SER A 26 -5.79 -5.95 11.59
N GLN A 27 -5.59 -7.16 12.13
CA GLN A 27 -4.87 -8.22 11.43
C GLN A 27 -5.50 -8.56 10.07
N LYS A 28 -6.84 -8.58 9.99
CA LYS A 28 -7.58 -8.87 8.76
C LYS A 28 -7.37 -7.80 7.69
N VAL A 29 -7.44 -6.52 8.07
CA VAL A 29 -7.17 -5.40 7.16
C VAL A 29 -5.72 -5.45 6.67
N ALA A 30 -4.76 -5.70 7.56
CA ALA A 30 -3.36 -5.82 7.21
C ALA A 30 -3.09 -7.01 6.27
N GLN A 31 -3.76 -8.15 6.48
CA GLN A 31 -3.66 -9.33 5.61
C GLN A 31 -4.23 -9.04 4.21
N ALA A 32 -5.42 -8.45 4.10
CA ALA A 32 -6.01 -8.09 2.81
C ALA A 32 -5.11 -7.12 2.03
N ALA A 33 -4.60 -6.07 2.68
CA ALA A 33 -3.67 -5.12 2.07
C ALA A 33 -2.36 -5.81 1.63
N THR A 34 -1.82 -6.69 2.46
CA THR A 34 -0.61 -7.47 2.16
C THR A 34 -0.83 -8.39 0.96
N TRP A 35 -1.96 -9.09 0.88
CA TRP A 35 -2.26 -9.97 -0.25
C TRP A 35 -2.43 -9.20 -1.56
N HIS A 36 -3.06 -8.03 -1.51
CA HIS A 36 -3.15 -7.14 -2.67
C HIS A 36 -1.75 -6.69 -3.14
N ILE A 37 -0.90 -6.19 -2.23
CA ILE A 37 0.43 -5.64 -2.59
C ILE A 37 1.43 -6.75 -2.96
N ALA A 38 1.50 -7.83 -2.17
CA ALA A 38 2.53 -8.86 -2.30
C ALA A 38 2.20 -9.94 -3.34
N SER A 39 0.91 -10.26 -3.51
CA SER A 39 0.44 -11.30 -4.43
C SER A 39 -0.23 -10.74 -5.68
N GLY A 40 -0.58 -9.44 -5.72
CA GLY A 40 -1.26 -8.83 -6.86
C GLY A 40 -2.72 -9.25 -7.02
N LEU A 41 -3.34 -9.79 -5.97
CA LEU A 41 -4.74 -10.20 -5.99
C LEU A 41 -5.65 -8.96 -6.09
N THR A 42 -6.67 -9.02 -6.94
CA THR A 42 -7.66 -7.93 -7.04
C THR A 42 -8.60 -7.95 -5.83
N TRP A 43 -9.22 -6.81 -5.54
CA TRP A 43 -10.19 -6.71 -4.45
C TRP A 43 -11.39 -7.66 -4.63
N ASP A 44 -11.82 -7.89 -5.87
CA ASP A 44 -12.88 -8.86 -6.18
C ASP A 44 -12.46 -10.30 -5.88
N GLN A 45 -11.19 -10.66 -6.15
CA GLN A 45 -10.66 -11.98 -5.78
C GLN A 45 -10.61 -12.15 -4.26
N LEU A 46 -10.21 -11.09 -3.54
CA LEU A 46 -10.21 -11.10 -2.07
C LEU A 46 -11.63 -11.18 -1.49
N ALA A 47 -12.61 -10.52 -2.12
CA ALA A 47 -14.02 -10.60 -1.72
C ALA A 47 -14.66 -11.96 -2.02
N ALA A 48 -14.22 -12.62 -3.09
CA ALA A 48 -14.66 -13.96 -3.46
C ALA A 48 -14.00 -15.06 -2.61
N GLU A 49 -12.95 -14.73 -1.86
CA GLU A 49 -12.25 -15.68 -1.01
C GLU A 49 -13.16 -16.08 0.17
N THR A 50 -13.57 -17.34 0.14
CA THR A 50 -14.48 -17.93 1.12
C THR A 50 -13.82 -19.14 1.76
N ILE A 51 -13.95 -19.24 3.09
CA ILE A 51 -13.46 -20.39 3.83
C ILE A 51 -14.49 -21.49 3.67
N LYS A 52 -14.19 -22.43 2.76
CA LYS A 52 -14.96 -23.67 2.64
C LYS A 52 -14.75 -24.51 3.89
N HIS A 53 -15.80 -24.63 4.69
CA HIS A 53 -15.79 -25.53 5.83
C HIS A 53 -16.14 -26.94 5.35
N SER A 54 -15.15 -27.83 5.36
CA SER A 54 -15.34 -29.26 5.09
C SER A 54 -16.15 -29.91 6.22
N GLY A 55 -17.47 -29.72 6.20
CA GLY A 55 -18.37 -30.19 7.27
C GLY A 55 -19.85 -29.88 7.10
N GLY A 56 -20.26 -29.14 6.07
CA GLY A 56 -21.66 -28.75 5.86
C GLY A 56 -22.05 -27.40 6.48
N ASP A 57 -21.09 -26.69 7.06
CA ASP A 57 -21.27 -25.30 7.47
C ASP A 57 -21.27 -24.35 6.26
N ARG A 58 -22.01 -23.24 6.38
CA ARG A 58 -22.11 -22.23 5.31
C ARG A 58 -20.72 -21.68 4.99
N ASP A 59 -20.44 -21.45 3.71
CA ASP A 59 -19.26 -20.72 3.28
C ASP A 59 -19.21 -19.36 3.98
N VAL A 60 -18.16 -19.11 4.76
CA VAL A 60 -17.94 -17.84 5.46
C VAL A 60 -16.92 -17.04 4.66
N ALA A 61 -17.25 -15.78 4.33
CA ALA A 61 -16.33 -14.87 3.68
C ALA A 61 -15.05 -14.71 4.52
N PHE A 62 -13.88 -14.80 3.89
CA PHE A 62 -12.60 -14.66 4.60
C PHE A 62 -12.41 -13.23 5.14
N PHE A 63 -12.91 -12.24 4.40
CA PHE A 63 -12.93 -10.83 4.74
C PHE A 63 -14.37 -10.29 4.70
N THR A 64 -14.69 -9.35 5.59
CA THR A 64 -15.93 -8.57 5.49
C THR A 64 -15.77 -7.42 4.48
N PRO A 65 -16.87 -6.87 3.94
CA PRO A 65 -16.80 -5.69 3.08
C PRO A 65 -16.10 -4.50 3.73
N GLU A 66 -16.33 -4.29 5.03
CA GLU A 66 -15.72 -3.22 5.83
C GLU A 66 -14.19 -3.40 5.94
N GLU A 67 -13.71 -4.63 6.13
CA GLU A 67 -12.29 -4.95 6.16
C GLU A 67 -11.62 -4.71 4.81
N LEU A 68 -12.31 -5.02 3.71
CA LEU A 68 -11.81 -4.76 2.37
C LEU A 68 -11.75 -3.27 2.05
N ASP A 69 -12.76 -2.49 2.47
CA ASP A 69 -12.75 -1.04 2.31
C ASP A 69 -11.64 -0.38 3.13
N ALA A 70 -11.47 -0.78 4.39
CA ALA A 70 -10.36 -0.31 5.21
C ALA A 70 -8.99 -0.68 4.58
N ALA A 71 -8.85 -1.89 4.04
CA ALA A 71 -7.62 -2.32 3.38
C ALA A 71 -7.32 -1.50 2.11
N ARG A 72 -8.35 -1.14 1.32
CA ARG A 72 -8.21 -0.26 0.15
C ARG A 72 -7.63 1.09 0.54
N ILE A 73 -8.19 1.72 1.59
CA ILE A 73 -7.72 3.02 2.10
C ILE A 73 -6.25 2.94 2.53
N VAL A 74 -5.87 1.88 3.25
CA VAL A 74 -4.49 1.68 3.68
C VAL A 74 -3.53 1.56 2.49
N VAL A 75 -3.90 0.77 1.48
CA VAL A 75 -3.09 0.61 0.25
C VAL A 75 -2.96 1.94 -0.50
N GLU A 76 -4.02 2.73 -0.57
CA GLU A 76 -4.01 4.04 -1.22
C GLU A 76 -3.07 5.01 -0.50
N ILE A 77 -3.17 5.10 0.84
CA ILE A 77 -2.28 5.93 1.67
C ILE A 77 -0.83 5.51 1.48
N ALA A 78 -0.56 4.20 1.53
CA ALA A 78 0.77 3.65 1.34
C ALA A 78 1.32 4.00 -0.06
N THR A 79 0.50 3.88 -1.10
CA THR A 79 0.87 4.20 -2.49
C THR A 79 1.13 5.69 -2.67
N ARG A 80 0.30 6.57 -2.09
CA ARG A 80 0.51 8.02 -2.15
C ARG A 80 1.83 8.43 -1.51
N ARG A 81 2.13 7.93 -0.31
CA ARG A 81 3.38 8.24 0.40
C ARG A 81 4.62 7.78 -0.36
N GLN A 82 4.50 6.70 -1.15
CA GLN A 82 5.56 6.26 -2.05
C GLN A 82 5.82 7.22 -3.20
N SER A 83 4.76 7.77 -3.79
CA SER A 83 4.88 8.77 -4.85
C SER A 83 5.48 10.08 -4.35
N GLU A 84 5.18 10.47 -3.10
CA GLU A 84 5.72 11.70 -2.47
C GLU A 84 7.22 11.58 -2.11
N THR A 85 7.73 10.37 -1.88
CA THR A 85 9.15 10.13 -1.51
C THR A 85 10.07 9.96 -2.73
N GLN A 86 9.53 9.87 -3.95
CA GLN A 86 10.29 9.95 -5.19
C GLN A 86 10.36 11.42 -5.64
N PRO A 87 11.44 12.17 -5.34
CA PRO A 87 11.60 13.49 -5.91
C PRO A 87 11.70 13.30 -7.42
N THR A 88 10.74 13.90 -8.13
CA THR A 88 10.87 14.18 -9.55
C THR A 88 12.12 15.03 -9.74
N VAL A 89 13.26 14.39 -10.04
CA VAL A 89 14.36 14.99 -10.78
C VAL A 89 13.97 15.00 -12.25
N LYS A 90 13.06 15.91 -12.61
CA LYS A 90 12.88 16.32 -14.00
C LYS A 90 13.18 17.81 -14.08
N ALA A 91 14.23 18.07 -14.86
CA ALA A 91 14.92 19.33 -15.07
C ALA A 91 13.99 20.53 -15.32
N GLY A 92 14.32 21.62 -14.64
CA GLY A 92 14.01 23.00 -15.00
C GLY A 92 15.25 23.85 -14.73
N GLU A 93 16.33 23.54 -15.45
CA GLU A 93 17.48 24.44 -15.61
C GLU A 93 17.11 25.50 -16.66
N SER A 94 17.56 26.75 -16.44
CA SER A 94 17.29 28.01 -17.17
C SER A 94 16.24 28.90 -16.47
N ALA A 95 16.54 30.11 -16.01
CA ALA A 95 17.69 30.95 -16.27
C ALA A 95 17.94 31.92 -15.11
N VAL A 96 19.23 32.11 -14.85
CA VAL A 96 19.81 33.32 -14.30
C VAL A 96 19.19 34.57 -14.94
N SER A 97 18.80 35.54 -14.12
CA SER A 97 18.75 36.94 -14.50
C SER A 97 19.18 37.76 -13.30
N GLU A 98 20.50 37.88 -13.19
CA GLU A 98 21.15 39.05 -12.63
C GLU A 98 20.60 40.30 -13.34
N SER A 99 20.13 41.29 -12.58
CA SER A 99 20.14 42.73 -12.96
C SER A 99 19.65 43.55 -11.77
N GLY A 100 20.53 44.43 -11.30
CA GLY A 100 20.40 45.16 -10.03
C GLY A 100 19.63 46.47 -10.07
N ALA A 101 19.59 47.10 -8.90
CA ALA A 101 19.42 48.52 -8.55
C ALA A 101 18.74 48.54 -7.18
N GLY A 102 19.15 49.28 -6.17
CA GLY A 102 20.10 50.37 -6.05
C GLY A 102 19.85 50.96 -4.66
N ASN A 103 20.94 51.37 -4.02
CA ASN A 103 20.96 52.16 -2.80
C ASN A 103 20.00 53.36 -2.85
N SER A 104 19.27 53.62 -1.76
CA SER A 104 18.83 54.95 -1.32
C SER A 104 18.51 54.93 0.17
#